data_AF-A0A0F2PEL9-F1
#
_entry.id   AF-A0A0F2PEL9-F1
#
_cell.length_a   1.000
_cell.length_b   1.000
_cell.length_c   1.000
_cell.angle_alpha   90.00
_cell.angle_beta   90.00
_cell.angle_gamma   90.00
#
_symmetry.space_group_name_H-M   'P 1'
#
loop_
_entity.id
_entity.type
_entity.pdbx_description
1 polymer ?
#
loop_
_entity_poly.entity_id
_entity_poly.type
_entity_poly.pdbx_seq_one_letter_code
_entity_poly.pdbx_strand_id
1 'polypeptide(L)'
;MLIKRRVPNEYDAEDILQDIYCKIHNNIASVQNQNKIQPWIYRITRNAIVDYYRRRDRTLALTPLPDDLVNEPWSEVNANAEIAYCLKNMISYLPEKYKQAIFLTEYQNLTQKELGARTGISLTGAKSRVQRARGKLKEMLLGCCDLEFDRSGSIIDYKHKSSAC
;
A
#
# COMPACT_ATOMS: atom_id res chain seq x y z
N MET A 1 15.48 11.54 -7.10
CA MET A 1 14.48 10.63 -7.70
C MET A 1 14.36 9.37 -6.83
N LEU A 2 13.15 8.92 -6.47
CA LEU A 2 12.92 7.84 -5.48
C LEU A 2 13.75 6.56 -5.73
N ILE A 3 13.97 6.21 -7.00
CA ILE A 3 14.73 5.02 -7.42
C ILE A 3 16.22 5.18 -7.09
N LYS A 4 16.85 6.29 -7.47
CA LYS A 4 18.28 6.58 -7.18
C LYS A 4 18.59 6.61 -5.68
N ARG A 5 17.61 6.91 -4.83
CA ARG A 5 17.77 6.88 -3.36
C ARG A 5 17.71 5.46 -2.79
N ARG A 6 17.08 4.53 -3.50
CA ARG A 6 16.81 3.16 -3.03
C ARG A 6 17.61 2.09 -3.76
N VAL A 7 18.19 2.41 -4.91
CA VAL A 7 19.01 1.50 -5.72
C VAL A 7 20.37 2.18 -5.91
N PRO A 8 21.43 1.67 -5.28
CA PRO A 8 22.73 2.35 -5.24
C PRO A 8 23.50 2.25 -6.56
N ASN A 9 23.23 1.24 -7.39
CA ASN A 9 23.83 1.11 -8.71
C ASN A 9 23.03 1.96 -9.72
N GLU A 10 23.72 2.85 -10.44
CA GLU A 10 23.07 3.77 -11.38
C GLU A 10 22.46 3.06 -12.60
N TYR A 11 23.12 2.04 -13.14
CA TYR A 11 22.60 1.26 -14.26
C TYR A 11 21.33 0.49 -13.88
N ASP A 12 21.34 -0.15 -12.71
CA ASP A 12 20.15 -0.84 -12.18
C ASP A 12 18.99 0.16 -11.95
N ALA A 13 19.30 1.36 -11.48
CA ALA A 13 18.30 2.41 -11.27
C ALA A 13 17.69 2.90 -12.60
N GLU A 14 18.49 3.01 -13.65
CA GLU A 14 18.06 3.36 -15.00
C GLU A 14 17.19 2.25 -15.63
N ASP A 15 17.57 0.99 -15.47
CA ASP A 15 16.79 -0.15 -15.95
C ASP A 15 15.41 -0.23 -15.27
N ILE A 16 15.37 -0.04 -13.95
CA ILE A 16 14.10 0.02 -13.20
C ILE A 16 13.25 1.19 -13.67
N LEU A 17 13.87 2.34 -13.94
CA LEU A 17 13.17 3.51 -14.45
C LEU A 17 12.54 3.23 -15.83
N GLN A 18 13.25 2.56 -16.73
CA GLN A 18 12.71 2.16 -18.03
C GLN A 18 11.52 1.21 -17.87
N ASP A 19 11.61 0.20 -17.00
CA ASP A 19 10.50 -0.73 -16.71
C ASP A 19 9.27 0.00 -16.18
N ILE A 20 9.47 0.99 -15.29
CA ILE A 20 8.39 1.85 -14.79
C ILE A 20 7.75 2.64 -15.92
N TYR A 21 8.53 3.26 -16.81
CA TYR A 21 7.97 4.00 -17.95
C TYR A 21 7.16 3.10 -18.88
N CYS A 22 7.65 1.91 -19.19
CA CYS A 22 6.92 0.92 -19.97
C CYS A 22 5.59 0.54 -19.30
N LYS A 23 5.62 0.27 -17.99
CA LYS A 23 4.41 -0.05 -17.21
C LYS A 23 3.42 1.11 -17.18
N ILE A 24 3.90 2.34 -17.04
CA ILE A 24 3.08 3.55 -17.08
C ILE A 24 2.43 3.66 -18.46
N HIS A 25 3.22 3.66 -19.53
CA HIS A 25 2.72 3.83 -20.89
C HIS A 25 1.65 2.79 -21.24
N ASN A 26 1.88 1.53 -20.89
CA ASN A 26 0.96 0.43 -21.20
C ASN A 26 -0.34 0.46 -20.39
N ASN A 27 -0.34 1.08 -19.20
CA ASN A 27 -1.46 0.99 -18.27
C ASN A 27 -2.07 2.35 -17.91
N ILE A 28 -1.54 3.48 -18.41
CA ILE A 28 -2.02 4.82 -18.07
C ILE A 28 -3.50 5.01 -18.46
N ALA A 29 -3.94 4.41 -19.56
CA ALA A 29 -5.33 4.43 -20.01
C ALA A 29 -6.30 3.70 -19.05
N SER A 30 -5.80 2.83 -18.18
CA SER A 30 -6.61 2.17 -17.14
C SER A 30 -6.93 3.10 -15.95
N VAL A 31 -6.22 4.24 -15.84
CA VAL A 31 -6.42 5.22 -14.77
C VAL A 31 -7.56 6.15 -15.14
N GLN A 32 -8.78 5.72 -14.81
CA GLN A 32 -10.03 6.45 -15.10
C GLN A 32 -10.19 7.77 -14.33
N ASN A 33 -9.39 7.98 -13.28
CA ASN A 33 -9.44 9.19 -12.45
C ASN A 33 -8.07 9.85 -12.40
N GLN A 34 -7.96 11.06 -12.95
CA GLN A 34 -6.72 11.82 -13.03
C GLN A 34 -6.10 12.07 -11.65
N ASN A 35 -6.93 12.20 -10.61
CA ASN A 35 -6.50 12.37 -9.21
C ASN A 35 -5.80 11.12 -8.63
N LYS A 36 -5.82 9.98 -9.34
CA LYS A 36 -5.16 8.75 -8.91
C LYS A 36 -3.88 8.45 -9.67
N ILE A 37 -3.48 9.27 -10.64
CA ILE A 37 -2.30 9.03 -11.48
C ILE A 37 -1.04 9.02 -10.63
N GLN A 38 -0.82 10.01 -9.77
CA GLN A 38 0.39 10.12 -8.96
C GLN A 38 0.54 8.98 -7.92
N PRO A 39 -0.49 8.61 -7.12
CA PRO A 39 -0.41 7.44 -6.25
C PRO A 39 -0.24 6.12 -7.01
N TRP A 40 -0.82 6.03 -8.21
CA TRP A 40 -0.69 4.85 -9.07
C TRP A 40 0.73 4.71 -9.62
N ILE A 41 1.35 5.80 -10.09
CA ILE A 41 2.76 5.84 -10.47
C ILE A 41 3.63 5.47 -9.27
N TYR A 42 3.37 6.02 -8.08
CA TYR A 42 4.12 5.68 -6.88
C TYR A 42 4.04 4.19 -6.54
N ARG A 43 2.86 3.58 -6.70
CA ARG A 43 2.67 2.13 -6.51
C ARG A 43 3.45 1.33 -7.54
N ILE A 44 3.45 1.72 -8.81
CA ILE A 44 4.25 1.08 -9.86
C ILE A 44 5.73 1.14 -9.51
N THR A 45 6.23 2.33 -9.12
CA THR A 45 7.63 2.53 -8.73
C THR A 45 8.02 1.69 -7.53
N ARG A 46 7.19 1.66 -6.48
CA ARG A 46 7.43 0.82 -5.29
C ARG A 46 7.49 -0.66 -5.65
N ASN A 47 6.53 -1.14 -6.45
CA ASN A 47 6.48 -2.54 -6.86
C ASN A 47 7.69 -2.91 -7.72
N ALA A 48 8.14 -2.02 -8.62
CA ALA A 48 9.32 -2.27 -9.44
C ALA A 48 10.61 -2.40 -8.60
N ILE A 49 10.77 -1.56 -7.57
CA ILE A 49 11.90 -1.66 -6.64
C ILE A 49 11.83 -2.97 -5.84
N VAL A 50 10.65 -3.34 -5.33
CA VAL A 50 10.46 -4.62 -4.62
C VAL A 50 10.75 -5.82 -5.53
N ASP A 51 10.27 -5.80 -6.77
CA ASP A 51 10.50 -6.84 -7.76
C ASP A 51 11.99 -6.94 -8.15
N TYR A 52 12.71 -5.82 -8.20
CA TYR A 52 14.15 -5.81 -8.39
C TYR A 52 14.87 -6.54 -7.26
N TYR A 53 14.59 -6.19 -6.00
CA TYR A 53 15.20 -6.87 -4.85
C TYR A 53 14.80 -8.35 -4.76
N ARG A 54 13.54 -8.69 -5.03
CA ARG A 54 13.08 -10.08 -5.05
C ARG A 54 13.76 -10.92 -6.12
N ARG A 55 14.05 -10.35 -7.29
CA ARG A 55 14.80 -11.02 -8.37
C ARG A 55 16.27 -11.18 -7.99
N ARG A 56 16.86 -10.16 -7.36
CA ARG A 56 18.24 -10.20 -6.86
C ARG A 56 18.43 -11.24 -5.74
N ASP A 57 17.47 -11.36 -4.82
CA ASP A 57 17.48 -12.37 -3.74
C ASP A 57 17.33 -13.82 -4.24
N ARG A 58 16.71 -14.03 -5.41
CA ARG A 58 16.70 -15.37 -6.04
C ARG A 58 18.06 -15.72 -6.65
N THR A 59 18.87 -14.73 -7.00
CA THR A 59 20.23 -14.91 -7.54
C THR A 59 21.27 -14.96 -6.43
N LEU A 60 20.97 -14.43 -5.24
CA LEU A 60 21.85 -14.39 -4.07
C LEU A 60 21.04 -14.78 -2.83
N ALA A 61 21.05 -16.07 -2.49
CA ALA A 61 20.49 -16.52 -1.22
C ALA A 61 21.24 -15.83 -0.05
N LEU A 62 20.49 -15.29 0.91
CA LEU A 62 20.91 -14.77 2.24
C LEU A 62 21.17 -13.26 2.38
N THR A 63 20.22 -12.40 2.00
CA THR A 63 20.17 -11.05 2.61
C THR A 63 18.72 -10.69 2.99
N PRO A 64 18.44 -10.23 4.22
CA PRO A 64 17.13 -9.67 4.54
C PRO A 64 16.88 -8.42 3.71
N LEU A 65 15.65 -8.23 3.21
CA LEU A 65 15.20 -6.95 2.66
C LEU A 65 15.59 -5.83 3.64
N PRO A 66 16.20 -4.72 3.18
CA PRO A 66 16.48 -3.58 4.06
C PRO A 66 15.16 -3.09 4.67
N ASP A 67 15.06 -3.10 6.01
CA ASP A 67 13.91 -2.54 6.75
C ASP A 67 13.65 -1.06 6.39
N ASP A 68 14.68 -0.40 5.86
CA ASP A 68 14.69 0.97 5.35
C ASP A 68 13.81 1.16 4.10
N LEU A 69 13.35 0.06 3.47
CA LEU A 69 12.34 0.14 2.42
C LEU A 69 10.98 0.61 2.97
N VAL A 70 10.74 0.40 4.26
CA VAL A 70 9.48 0.67 4.97
C VAL A 70 9.49 2.00 5.71
N ASN A 71 10.66 2.49 6.13
CA ASN A 71 10.78 3.72 6.89
C ASN A 71 11.71 4.72 6.19
N GLU A 72 11.13 5.77 5.60
CA GLU A 72 11.75 7.08 5.78
C GLU A 72 10.67 8.15 5.99
N PRO A 73 10.81 9.00 7.01
CA PRO A 73 9.80 9.95 7.43
C PRO A 73 9.88 11.21 6.57
N TRP A 74 8.75 11.62 5.99
CA TRP A 74 8.60 13.03 5.64
C TRP A 74 8.56 13.82 6.95
N SER A 75 9.57 14.68 7.10
CA SER A 75 9.65 15.74 8.10
C SER A 75 8.52 16.74 7.83
N GLU A 76 7.36 16.43 8.40
CA GLU A 76 6.24 17.30 8.74
C GLU A 76 5.38 16.41 9.63
N VAL A 77 4.81 16.94 10.71
CA VAL A 77 3.97 16.19 11.66
C VAL A 77 2.98 15.32 10.87
N ASN A 78 3.27 14.02 10.78
CA ASN A 78 2.77 13.24 9.65
C ASN A 78 1.39 12.72 10.00
N ALA A 79 0.36 13.43 9.53
CA ALA A 79 -1.02 12.98 9.57
C ALA A 79 -1.16 11.50 9.17
N ASN A 80 -0.35 11.00 8.23
CA ASN A 80 -0.39 9.59 7.85
C ASN A 80 0.17 8.64 8.93
N ALA A 81 1.15 9.05 9.74
CA ALA A 81 1.70 8.20 10.81
C ALA A 81 0.70 8.03 11.96
N GLU A 82 0.03 9.11 12.37
CA GLU A 82 -1.03 9.04 13.38
C GLU A 82 -2.25 8.29 12.86
N ILE A 83 -2.69 8.58 11.64
CA ILE A 83 -3.79 7.83 11.01
C ILE A 83 -3.44 6.35 10.82
N ALA A 84 -2.17 6.01 10.52
CA ALA A 84 -1.73 4.62 10.47
C ALA A 84 -1.82 3.92 11.82
N TYR A 85 -1.50 4.61 12.92
CA TYR A 85 -1.68 4.09 14.27
C TYR A 85 -3.16 3.86 14.59
N CYS A 86 -4.03 4.83 14.28
CA CYS A 86 -5.49 4.68 14.43
C CYS A 86 -6.02 3.49 13.62
N LEU A 87 -5.58 3.34 12.36
CA LEU A 87 -5.98 2.22 11.50
C LEU A 87 -5.58 0.86 12.09
N LYS A 88 -4.39 0.75 12.70
CA LYS A 88 -3.94 -0.48 13.35
C LYS A 88 -4.89 -0.88 14.50
N ASN A 89 -5.32 0.09 15.30
CA ASN A 89 -6.30 -0.15 16.36
C ASN A 89 -7.67 -0.51 15.77
N MET A 90 -8.14 0.20 14.75
CA MET A 90 -9.41 -0.10 14.06
C MET A 90 -9.45 -1.52 13.47
N ILE A 91 -8.32 -2.05 12.97
CA ILE A 91 -8.22 -3.43 12.49
C ILE A 91 -8.52 -4.44 13.61
N SER A 92 -8.14 -4.18 14.85
CA SER A 92 -8.43 -5.09 15.97
C SER A 92 -9.94 -5.24 16.25
N TYR A 93 -10.72 -4.20 15.96
CA TYR A 93 -12.18 -4.17 16.12
C TYR A 93 -12.94 -4.78 14.94
N LEU A 94 -12.26 -5.12 13.83
CA LEU A 94 -12.90 -5.81 12.73
C LEU A 94 -13.32 -7.23 13.15
N PRO A 95 -14.49 -7.71 12.68
CA PRO A 95 -14.85 -9.13 12.77
C PRO A 95 -13.74 -10.01 12.18
N GLU A 96 -13.53 -11.18 12.79
CA GLU A 96 -12.35 -12.02 12.55
C GLU A 96 -12.10 -12.31 11.06
N LYS A 97 -13.15 -12.64 10.31
CA LYS A 97 -13.06 -12.89 8.86
C LYS A 97 -12.51 -11.69 8.06
N TYR A 98 -12.79 -10.47 8.48
CA TYR A 98 -12.33 -9.24 7.82
C TYR A 98 -10.92 -8.86 8.27
N LYS A 99 -10.64 -9.02 9.57
CA LYS A 99 -9.30 -8.86 10.14
C LYS A 99 -8.30 -9.78 9.44
N GLN A 100 -8.62 -11.07 9.34
CA GLN A 100 -7.79 -12.07 8.67
C GLN A 100 -7.56 -11.73 7.19
N ALA A 101 -8.59 -11.23 6.49
CA ALA A 101 -8.45 -10.82 5.09
C ALA A 101 -7.46 -9.66 4.94
N ILE A 102 -7.57 -8.61 5.77
CA ILE A 102 -6.64 -7.47 5.76
C ILE A 102 -5.23 -7.90 6.12
N PHE A 103 -5.08 -8.71 7.17
CA PHE A 103 -3.76 -9.17 7.61
C PHE A 103 -3.04 -9.96 6.51
N LEU A 104 -3.72 -10.93 5.91
CA LEU A 104 -3.12 -11.75 4.86
C LEU A 104 -2.80 -10.95 3.59
N THR A 105 -3.66 -10.03 3.17
CA THR A 105 -3.43 -9.29 1.91
C THR A 105 -2.53 -8.08 2.06
N GLU A 106 -2.65 -7.31 3.15
CA GLU A 106 -1.91 -6.06 3.33
C GLU A 106 -0.59 -6.25 4.08
N TYR A 107 -0.53 -7.16 5.06
CA TYR A 107 0.72 -7.40 5.82
C TYR A 107 1.55 -8.52 5.20
N GLN A 108 0.92 -9.61 4.76
CA GLN A 108 1.63 -10.75 4.16
C GLN A 108 1.70 -10.70 2.63
N ASN A 109 1.16 -9.65 2.00
CA ASN A 109 1.15 -9.46 0.54
C ASN A 109 0.53 -10.64 -0.26
N LEU A 110 -0.38 -11.42 0.33
CA LEU A 110 -1.10 -12.44 -0.43
C LEU A 110 -2.02 -11.79 -1.45
N THR A 111 -2.06 -12.37 -2.65
CA THR A 111 -3.09 -12.06 -3.62
C THR A 111 -4.46 -12.51 -3.10
N GLN A 112 -5.54 -11.90 -3.59
CA GLN A 112 -6.90 -12.32 -3.23
C GLN A 112 -7.21 -13.76 -3.66
N LYS A 113 -6.48 -14.29 -4.67
CA LYS A 113 -6.55 -15.70 -5.08
C LYS A 113 -5.93 -16.60 -4.01
N GLU A 114 -4.74 -16.27 -3.52
CA GLU A 114 -4.06 -17.01 -2.44
C GLU A 114 -4.83 -16.92 -1.11
N LEU A 115 -5.43 -15.76 -0.81
CA LEU A 115 -6.34 -15.62 0.33
C LEU A 115 -7.51 -16.61 0.23
N GLY A 116 -8.14 -16.71 -0.95
CA GLY A 116 -9.23 -17.65 -1.19
C GLY A 116 -8.81 -19.10 -0.94
N ALA A 117 -7.69 -19.50 -1.54
CA ALA A 117 -7.12 -20.83 -1.35
C ALA A 117 -6.79 -21.13 0.13
N ARG A 118 -6.18 -20.18 0.84
CA ARG A 118 -5.77 -20.34 2.24
C ARG A 118 -6.93 -20.38 3.22
N THR A 119 -8.03 -19.69 2.91
CA THR A 119 -9.20 -19.59 3.80
C THR A 119 -10.38 -20.46 3.37
N GLY A 120 -10.20 -21.30 2.34
CA GLY A 120 -11.23 -22.24 1.86
C GLY A 120 -12.43 -21.57 1.20
N ILE A 121 -12.27 -20.38 0.62
CA ILE A 121 -13.36 -19.63 -0.04
C ILE A 121 -13.06 -19.38 -1.52
N SER A 122 -14.12 -19.13 -2.30
CA SER A 122 -13.97 -18.75 -3.71
C SER A 122 -13.23 -17.41 -3.87
N LEU A 123 -12.61 -17.19 -5.03
CA LEU A 123 -11.98 -15.91 -5.38
C LEU A 123 -12.96 -14.73 -5.24
N THR A 124 -14.22 -14.93 -5.65
CA THR A 124 -15.29 -13.94 -5.49
C THR A 124 -15.57 -13.66 -4.01
N GLY A 125 -15.59 -14.71 -3.17
CA GLY A 125 -15.70 -14.58 -1.73
C GLY A 125 -14.53 -13.80 -1.11
N ALA A 126 -13.30 -14.09 -1.53
CA ALA A 126 -12.09 -13.40 -1.07
C ALA A 126 -12.09 -11.91 -1.47
N LYS A 127 -12.42 -11.60 -2.74
CA LYS A 127 -12.63 -10.23 -3.24
C LYS A 127 -13.65 -9.47 -2.39
N SER A 128 -14.82 -10.06 -2.18
CA SER A 128 -15.89 -9.45 -1.38
C SER A 128 -15.46 -9.23 0.07
N ARG A 129 -14.73 -10.17 0.65
CA ARG A 129 -14.25 -10.09 2.04
C ARG A 129 -13.25 -8.96 2.23
N VAL A 130 -12.27 -8.82 1.33
CA VAL A 130 -11.30 -7.70 1.35
C VAL A 130 -12.00 -6.36 1.13
N GLN A 131 -12.91 -6.29 0.16
CA GLN A 131 -13.67 -5.06 -0.11
C GLN A 131 -14.50 -4.62 1.11
N ARG A 132 -15.23 -5.53 1.74
CA ARG A 132 -16.01 -5.24 2.95
C ARG A 132 -15.13 -4.85 4.14
N ALA A 133 -13.96 -5.49 4.29
CA ALA A 133 -13.01 -5.13 5.34
C ALA A 133 -12.51 -3.68 5.16
N ARG A 134 -12.12 -3.30 3.94
CA ARG A 134 -11.73 -1.91 3.62
C ARG A 134 -12.87 -0.92 3.80
N GLY A 135 -14.10 -1.30 3.44
CA GLY A 135 -15.29 -0.48 3.66
C GLY A 135 -15.53 -0.19 5.14
N LYS A 136 -15.43 -1.20 6.00
CA LYS A 136 -15.57 -1.04 7.46
C LYS A 136 -14.48 -0.16 8.05
N LEU A 137 -13.22 -0.36 7.65
CA LEU A 137 -12.13 0.51 8.10
C LEU A 137 -12.36 1.96 7.68
N LYS A 138 -12.85 2.19 6.45
CA LYS A 138 -13.20 3.52 5.97
C LYS A 138 -14.31 4.15 6.81
N GLU A 139 -15.37 3.41 7.13
CA GLU A 139 -16.47 3.89 7.98
C GLU A 139 -15.97 4.27 9.39
N MET A 140 -15.16 3.42 10.01
CA MET A 140 -14.57 3.70 11.32
C MET A 140 -13.66 4.92 11.30
N LEU A 141 -12.84 5.04 10.25
CA LEU A 141 -11.92 6.15 10.10
C LEU A 141 -12.64 7.48 9.88
N LEU A 142 -13.63 7.53 8.99
CA LEU A 142 -14.42 8.73 8.72
C LEU A 142 -15.41 9.07 9.85
N GLY A 143 -15.79 8.08 10.67
CA GLY A 143 -16.54 8.30 11.90
C GLY A 143 -15.69 8.92 13.01
N CYS A 144 -14.39 8.66 13.00
CA CYS A 144 -13.42 9.14 13.98
C CYS A 144 -12.83 10.51 13.60
N CYS A 145 -12.45 10.70 12.34
CA CYS A 145 -11.77 11.88 11.85
C CYS A 145 -12.47 12.48 10.64
N ASP A 146 -12.48 13.81 10.55
CA ASP A 146 -12.59 14.50 9.27
C ASP A 146 -11.21 14.55 8.64
N LEU A 147 -11.10 14.04 7.42
CA LEU A 147 -9.83 13.93 6.69
C LEU A 147 -9.87 14.88 5.49
N GLU A 148 -8.85 15.73 5.37
CA GLU A 148 -8.60 16.52 4.17
C GLU A 148 -7.63 15.77 3.27
N PHE A 149 -8.03 15.62 2.02
CA PHE A 149 -7.23 14.95 1.01
C PHE A 149 -6.76 15.94 -0.03
N ASP A 150 -5.53 15.79 -0.49
CA ASP A 150 -5.06 16.50 -1.66
C ASP A 150 -5.74 15.98 -2.93
N ARG A 151 -5.43 16.61 -4.07
CA ARG A 151 -5.86 16.15 -5.39
C ARG A 151 -5.29 14.77 -5.75
N SER A 152 -4.35 14.23 -4.98
CA SER A 152 -3.77 12.90 -5.16
C SER A 152 -4.44 11.83 -4.27
N GLY A 153 -5.34 12.22 -3.35
CA GLY A 153 -5.93 11.31 -2.36
C GLY A 153 -5.02 10.99 -1.18
N SER A 154 -3.91 11.72 -1.00
CA SER A 154 -3.07 11.70 0.19
C SER A 154 -3.69 12.57 1.28
N ILE A 155 -3.58 12.16 2.54
CA ILE A 155 -4.11 12.94 3.67
C ILE A 155 -3.16 14.13 3.90
N ILE A 156 -3.69 15.34 3.76
CA ILE A 156 -2.97 16.59 4.07
C ILE A 156 -3.19 16.98 5.53
N ASP A 157 -4.42 16.84 6.01
CA ASP A 157 -4.81 17.24 7.36
C ASP A 157 -5.90 16.30 7.90
N TYR A 158 -6.06 16.26 9.22
CA TYR A 158 -7.13 15.54 9.90
C TYR A 158 -7.57 16.25 11.17
N LYS A 159 -8.87 16.18 11.44
CA LYS A 159 -9.46 16.64 12.71
C LYS A 159 -10.23 15.51 13.35
N HIS A 160 -9.89 15.16 14.58
CA HIS A 160 -10.68 14.23 15.36
C HIS A 160 -12.06 14.83 15.65
N LYS A 161 -13.13 14.08 15.38
CA LYS A 161 -14.50 14.48 15.69
C LYS A 161 -14.81 14.46 17.17
N SER A 162 -14.02 13.72 17.94
CA SER A 162 -14.15 13.55 19.38
C SER A 162 -12.79 13.19 19.98
N SER A 163 -12.57 13.57 21.24
CA SER A 163 -11.39 13.20 22.04
C SER A 163 -11.37 11.72 22.44
N ALA A 164 -12.37 10.93 22.05
CA ALA A 164 -12.50 9.51 22.33
C ALA A 164 -12.14 8.60 21.13
N CYS A 165 -11.46 9.16 20.12
CA CYS A 165 -10.66 8.41 19.17
C CYS A 165 -9.32 8.00 19.79
#